data_AF-A0AAD5AFF5-F1
#
_entry.id   AF-A0AAD5AFF5-F1
#
_cell.length_a   1.000
_cell.length_b   1.000
_cell.length_c   1.000
_cell.angle_alpha   90.00
_cell.angle_beta   90.00
_cell.angle_gamma   90.00
#
_symmetry.space_group_name_H-M   'P 1'
#
loop_
_entity.id
_entity.type
_entity.pdbx_description
1 polymer ?
#
loop_
_entity_poly.entity_id
_entity_poly.type
_entity_poly.pdbx_seq_one_letter_code
_entity_poly.pdbx_strand_id
1 'polypeptide(L)'
;MVVVVMMMVTVTEMNVLTMMVVVMMMMMVMMTVTEMNVLTTMVMVMVMMMMMMTVTEMNVLIMIIVVMMMMMMMQDQGSGRSPLHWAVENQSHSAAELLLRYGAIVDQRSYSGYTPLYCALYRPDARLRELLRSAGASDLHDEEEEDDDDDEEEEEQEKESDE
;
A
#
# COMPACT_ATOMS: atom_id res chain seq x y z
N MET A 1 28.29 23.61 79.10
CA MET A 1 26.96 23.15 78.69
C MET A 1 26.38 24.00 77.55
N VAL A 2 26.30 25.34 77.70
CA VAL A 2 25.73 26.26 76.68
C VAL A 2 26.40 26.18 75.30
N VAL A 3 27.74 26.14 75.23
CA VAL A 3 28.49 26.06 73.96
C VAL A 3 28.20 24.76 73.20
N VAL A 4 28.07 23.64 73.91
CA VAL A 4 27.78 22.33 73.31
C VAL A 4 26.35 22.30 72.74
N VAL A 5 25.39 22.90 73.46
CA VAL A 5 24.01 23.02 72.98
C VAL A 5 23.93 23.92 71.74
N MET A 6 24.63 25.06 71.72
CA MET A 6 24.69 25.94 70.55
C MET A 6 25.31 25.25 69.33
N MET A 7 26.41 24.50 69.52
CA MET A 7 27.01 23.72 68.45
C MET A 7 26.05 22.66 67.89
N MET A 8 25.32 21.92 68.74
CA MET A 8 24.36 20.93 68.27
C MET A 8 23.20 21.53 67.48
N VAL A 9 22.67 22.69 67.91
CA VAL A 9 21.61 23.41 67.17
C VAL A 9 22.07 23.80 65.78
N THR A 10 23.27 24.38 65.66
CA THR A 10 23.82 24.77 64.34
C THR A 10 24.05 23.56 63.42
N VAL A 11 24.46 22.41 63.96
CA VAL A 11 24.65 21.17 63.19
C VAL A 11 23.31 20.63 62.69
N THR A 12 22.26 20.65 63.51
CA THR A 12 20.91 20.26 63.08
C THR A 12 20.34 21.20 62.01
N GLU A 13 20.52 22.52 62.14
CA GLU A 13 20.08 23.48 61.12
C GLU A 13 20.83 23.29 59.79
N MET A 14 22.15 23.09 59.84
CA MET A 14 22.94 22.75 58.65
C MET A 14 22.48 21.44 58.01
N ASN A 15 22.15 20.41 58.80
CA ASN A 15 21.68 19.13 58.28
C ASN A 15 20.26 19.23 57.68
N VAL A 16 19.38 20.07 58.24
CA VAL A 16 18.06 20.34 57.64
C VAL A 16 18.22 21.10 56.33
N LEU A 17 19.09 22.10 56.26
CA LEU A 17 19.35 22.86 55.04
C LEU A 17 19.92 21.96 53.92
N THR A 18 20.88 21.09 54.23
CA THR A 18 21.42 20.15 53.25
C THR A 18 20.35 19.17 52.79
N MET A 19 19.52 18.64 53.69
CA MET A 19 18.39 17.76 53.32
C MET A 19 17.36 18.49 52.45
N MET A 20 17.03 19.75 52.75
CA MET A 20 16.11 20.56 51.95
C MET A 20 16.66 20.82 50.54
N VAL A 21 17.94 21.17 50.42
CA VAL A 21 18.60 21.36 49.11
C VAL A 21 18.59 20.05 48.33
N VAL A 22 18.91 18.91 48.96
CA VAL A 22 18.86 17.60 48.31
C VAL A 22 17.45 17.27 47.84
N VAL A 23 16.41 17.49 48.66
CA VAL A 23 15.01 17.24 48.27
C VAL A 23 14.59 18.16 47.12
N MET A 24 14.94 19.44 47.15
CA MET A 24 14.63 20.37 46.05
C MET A 24 15.34 19.98 44.75
N MET A 25 16.61 19.55 44.82
CA MET A 25 17.35 19.03 43.68
C MET A 25 16.70 17.76 43.14
N MET A 26 16.30 16.81 44.00
CA MET A 26 15.61 15.60 43.60
C MET A 26 14.24 15.91 42.95
N MET A 27 13.48 16.87 43.47
CA MET A 27 12.20 17.30 42.88
C MET A 27 12.39 17.98 41.51
N MET A 28 13.40 18.84 41.35
CA MET A 28 13.74 19.41 40.03
C MET A 28 14.12 18.31 39.03
N VAL A 29 14.94 17.33 39.45
CA VAL A 29 15.31 16.19 38.60
C VAL A 29 14.07 15.37 38.22
N MET A 30 13.18 15.07 39.16
CA MET A 30 11.96 14.31 38.84
C MET A 30 11.02 15.07 37.90
N MET A 31 10.82 16.38 38.11
CA MET A 31 9.98 17.21 37.24
C MET A 31 10.53 17.27 35.81
N THR A 32 11.84 17.49 35.66
CA THR A 32 12.49 17.48 34.33
C THR A 32 12.44 16.10 33.68
N VAL A 33 12.62 15.01 34.43
CA VAL A 33 12.47 13.63 33.93
C VAL A 33 11.03 13.34 33.49
N THR A 34 10.03 13.81 34.24
CA THR A 34 8.62 13.68 33.84
C THR A 34 8.29 14.47 32.59
N GLU A 35 8.80 15.69 32.45
CA GLU A 35 8.61 16.51 31.24
C GLU A 35 9.26 15.85 30.02
N MET A 36 10.47 15.32 30.16
CA MET A 36 11.15 14.56 29.09
C MET A 36 10.38 13.29 28.71
N ASN A 37 9.82 12.56 29.69
CA ASN A 37 9.03 11.35 29.42
C ASN A 37 7.69 11.68 28.75
N VAL A 38 7.01 12.75 29.18
CA VAL A 38 5.76 13.20 28.53
C VAL A 38 6.05 13.66 27.10
N LEU A 39 7.12 14.44 26.88
CA LEU A 39 7.52 14.84 25.54
C LEU A 39 7.85 13.62 24.66
N THR A 40 8.61 12.66 25.21
CA THR A 40 9.00 11.44 24.48
C THR A 40 7.78 10.57 24.16
N THR A 41 6.84 10.41 25.10
CA THR A 41 5.60 9.66 24.88
C THR A 41 4.65 10.37 23.92
N MET A 42 4.52 11.70 24.00
CA MET A 42 3.74 12.50 23.05
C MET A 42 4.31 12.41 21.64
N VAL A 43 5.64 12.53 21.49
CA VAL A 43 6.32 12.37 20.19
C VAL A 43 6.15 10.94 19.66
N MET A 44 6.30 9.91 20.49
CA MET A 44 6.05 8.52 20.10
C MET A 44 4.60 8.29 19.66
N VAL A 45 3.61 8.80 20.40
CA VAL A 45 2.19 8.70 20.05
C VAL A 45 1.88 9.46 18.77
N MET A 46 2.44 10.66 18.57
CA MET A 46 2.31 11.41 17.31
C MET A 46 2.92 10.64 16.14
N VAL A 47 4.11 10.06 16.30
CA VAL A 47 4.76 9.23 15.26
C VAL A 47 3.92 7.98 14.96
N MET A 48 3.41 7.29 15.98
CA MET A 48 2.53 6.13 15.81
C MET A 48 1.19 6.50 15.16
N MET A 49 0.59 7.64 15.52
CA MET A 49 -0.63 8.16 14.89
C MET A 49 -0.39 8.60 13.45
N MET A 50 0.75 9.22 13.15
CA MET A 50 1.15 9.54 11.77
C MET A 50 1.35 8.26 10.95
N MET A 51 2.00 7.23 11.50
CA MET A 51 2.12 5.93 10.85
C MET A 51 0.75 5.27 10.65
N MET A 52 -0.13 5.23 11.66
CA MET A 52 -1.47 4.66 11.54
C MET A 52 -2.35 5.43 10.53
N MET A 53 -2.32 6.77 10.52
CA MET A 53 -3.07 7.58 9.54
C MET A 53 -2.50 7.46 8.12
N THR A 54 -1.19 7.26 7.95
CA THR A 54 -0.63 6.87 6.65
C THR A 54 -1.05 5.47 6.24
N VAL A 55 -1.25 4.54 7.19
CA VAL A 55 -1.69 3.16 6.92
C VAL A 55 -3.21 3.05 6.68
N THR A 56 -4.01 4.04 7.11
CA THR A 56 -5.47 4.01 6.94
C THR A 56 -5.99 4.94 5.84
N GLU A 57 -5.38 6.11 5.59
CA GLU A 57 -5.81 7.02 4.51
C GLU A 57 -4.75 7.30 3.43
N MET A 58 -3.45 7.28 3.74
CA MET A 58 -2.41 7.34 2.68
C MET A 58 -2.14 5.99 2.01
N ASN A 59 -2.57 4.90 2.63
CA ASN A 59 -2.26 3.57 2.14
C ASN A 59 -3.17 3.15 1.01
N VAL A 60 -4.34 3.76 0.79
CA VAL A 60 -5.11 3.44 -0.42
C VAL A 60 -4.40 4.02 -1.64
N LEU A 61 -3.93 5.27 -1.58
CA LEU A 61 -3.20 5.88 -2.70
C LEU A 61 -1.82 5.25 -2.91
N ILE A 62 -1.06 4.99 -1.83
CA ILE A 62 0.24 4.33 -1.90
C ILE A 62 0.08 2.85 -2.26
N MET A 63 -0.91 2.12 -1.74
CA MET A 63 -1.19 0.74 -2.17
C MET A 63 -1.64 0.73 -3.63
N ILE A 64 -2.44 1.69 -4.10
CA ILE A 64 -2.79 1.75 -5.51
C ILE A 64 -1.57 2.13 -6.36
N ILE A 65 -0.71 3.08 -5.97
CA ILE A 65 0.52 3.40 -6.70
C ILE A 65 1.50 2.22 -6.69
N VAL A 66 1.64 1.49 -5.59
CA VAL A 66 2.50 0.30 -5.46
C VAL A 66 1.92 -0.89 -6.23
N VAL A 67 0.60 -1.11 -6.19
CA VAL A 67 -0.11 -2.10 -7.03
C VAL A 67 -0.04 -1.72 -8.50
N MET A 68 -0.16 -0.43 -8.86
CA MET A 68 -0.01 0.07 -10.23
C MET A 68 1.43 -0.04 -10.73
N MET A 69 2.43 0.21 -9.88
CA MET A 69 3.84 -0.01 -10.20
C MET A 69 4.17 -1.51 -10.31
N MET A 70 3.62 -2.37 -9.45
CA MET A 70 3.74 -3.83 -9.58
C MET A 70 2.98 -4.36 -10.81
N MET A 71 1.83 -3.80 -11.17
CA MET A 71 1.06 -4.17 -12.37
C MET A 71 1.70 -3.63 -13.66
N MET A 72 2.35 -2.48 -13.66
CA MET A 72 3.15 -2.01 -14.81
C MET A 72 4.37 -2.89 -15.06
N MET A 73 5.00 -3.43 -14.01
CA MET A 73 6.09 -4.41 -14.13
C MET A 73 5.59 -5.79 -14.57
N MET A 74 4.27 -6.06 -14.46
CA MET A 74 3.62 -7.27 -14.93
C MET A 74 2.80 -6.97 -16.19
N GLN A 75 3.47 -6.60 -17.29
CA GLN A 75 2.98 -7.16 -18.55
C GLN A 75 3.10 -8.67 -18.36
N ASP A 76 1.97 -9.33 -18.10
CA ASP A 76 1.94 -10.78 -18.02
C ASP A 76 2.65 -11.30 -19.26
N GLN A 77 3.81 -11.96 -19.07
CA GLN A 77 4.64 -12.36 -20.20
C GLN A 77 3.90 -13.36 -21.11
N GLY A 78 2.76 -13.89 -20.66
CA GLY A 78 1.85 -14.70 -21.47
C GLY A 78 0.69 -13.95 -22.14
N SER A 79 0.26 -12.76 -21.70
CA SER A 79 -0.97 -12.13 -22.24
C SER A 79 -0.86 -10.65 -22.60
N GLY A 80 0.16 -9.92 -22.13
CA GLY A 80 0.38 -8.52 -22.50
C GLY A 80 -0.69 -7.55 -21.98
N ARG A 81 -1.52 -8.00 -21.03
CA ARG A 81 -2.65 -7.23 -20.50
C ARG A 81 -2.18 -6.03 -19.71
N SER A 82 -2.76 -4.87 -20.01
CA SER A 82 -2.56 -3.64 -19.24
C SER A 82 -3.31 -3.67 -17.90
N PRO A 83 -2.92 -2.82 -16.93
CA PRO A 83 -3.67 -2.66 -15.67
C PRO A 83 -5.15 -2.31 -15.88
N LEU A 84 -5.47 -1.64 -17.00
CA LEU A 84 -6.85 -1.29 -17.37
C LEU A 84 -7.67 -2.53 -17.77
N HIS A 85 -7.06 -3.52 -18.44
CA HIS A 85 -7.72 -4.81 -18.70
C HIS A 85 -8.10 -5.52 -17.40
N TRP A 86 -7.20 -5.52 -16.41
CA TRP A 86 -7.48 -6.12 -15.10
C TRP A 86 -8.56 -5.37 -14.32
N ALA A 87 -8.60 -4.04 -14.40
CA ALA A 87 -9.66 -3.25 -13.78
C ALA A 87 -11.04 -3.58 -14.41
N VAL A 88 -11.07 -3.82 -15.72
CA VAL A 88 -12.25 -4.26 -16.45
C VAL A 88 -12.66 -5.68 -16.09
N GLU A 89 -11.71 -6.59 -16.04
CA GLU A 89 -11.95 -8.00 -15.68
C GLU A 89 -12.51 -8.14 -14.27
N ASN A 90 -12.01 -7.33 -13.34
CA ASN A 90 -12.47 -7.25 -11.95
C ASN A 90 -13.70 -6.33 -11.75
N GLN A 91 -14.26 -5.75 -12.81
CA GLN A 91 -15.45 -4.87 -12.74
C GLN A 91 -15.29 -3.67 -11.78
N SER A 92 -14.05 -3.23 -11.56
CA SER A 92 -13.73 -2.24 -10.53
C SER A 92 -13.74 -0.83 -11.10
N HIS A 93 -14.87 -0.15 -10.89
CA HIS A 93 -15.08 1.24 -11.30
C HIS A 93 -14.06 2.19 -10.66
N SER A 94 -13.81 2.02 -9.36
CA SER A 94 -12.85 2.85 -8.62
C SER A 94 -11.42 2.67 -9.15
N ALA A 95 -11.04 1.44 -9.51
CA ALA A 95 -9.74 1.18 -10.09
C ALA A 95 -9.61 1.80 -11.49
N ALA A 96 -10.64 1.67 -12.33
CA ALA A 96 -10.65 2.26 -13.67
C ALA A 96 -10.63 3.80 -13.63
N GLU A 97 -11.44 4.45 -12.78
CA GLU A 97 -11.41 5.90 -12.61
C GLU A 97 -10.02 6.40 -12.18
N LEU A 98 -9.40 5.69 -11.25
CA LEU A 98 -8.09 6.08 -10.75
C LEU A 98 -7.03 5.89 -11.83
N LEU A 99 -7.03 4.77 -12.55
CA LEU A 99 -6.13 4.52 -13.69
C LEU A 99 -6.26 5.62 -14.76
N LEU A 100 -7.48 6.00 -15.11
CA LEU A 100 -7.74 7.07 -16.08
C LEU A 100 -7.25 8.43 -15.57
N ARG A 101 -7.46 8.75 -14.28
CA ARG A 101 -6.95 9.98 -13.66
C ARG A 101 -5.43 10.07 -13.66
N TYR A 102 -4.75 8.94 -13.52
CA TYR A 102 -3.29 8.87 -13.54
C TYR A 102 -2.69 8.73 -14.96
N GLY A 103 -3.51 8.84 -16.01
CA GLY A 103 -3.03 8.83 -17.40
C GLY A 103 -2.70 7.46 -17.94
N ALA A 104 -3.36 6.40 -17.45
CA ALA A 104 -3.25 5.08 -18.04
C ALA A 104 -3.65 5.10 -19.53
N ILE A 105 -2.90 4.35 -20.35
CA ILE A 105 -3.15 4.25 -21.78
C ILE A 105 -4.43 3.44 -22.00
N VAL A 106 -5.47 4.13 -22.49
CA VAL A 106 -6.83 3.57 -22.62
C VAL A 106 -6.94 2.54 -23.73
N ASP A 107 -6.14 2.72 -24.79
CA ASP A 107 -6.09 1.87 -25.98
C ASP A 107 -4.91 0.90 -25.96
N GLN A 108 -4.33 0.63 -24.79
CA GLN A 108 -3.23 -0.34 -24.72
C GLN A 108 -3.76 -1.71 -25.12
N ARG A 109 -3.16 -2.34 -26.12
CA ARG A 109 -3.56 -3.65 -26.61
C ARG A 109 -2.88 -4.77 -25.82
N SER A 110 -3.62 -5.86 -25.59
CA SER A 110 -3.10 -7.14 -25.13
C SER A 110 -2.25 -7.80 -26.23
N TYR A 111 -1.50 -8.87 -25.94
CA TYR A 111 -0.83 -9.66 -26.98
C TYR A 111 -1.80 -10.29 -27.97
N SER A 112 -3.01 -10.60 -27.52
CA SER A 112 -4.11 -11.06 -28.38
C SER A 112 -4.84 -9.92 -29.10
N GLY A 113 -4.22 -8.75 -29.26
CA GLY A 113 -4.78 -7.60 -29.96
C GLY A 113 -6.02 -6.94 -29.33
N TYR A 114 -6.52 -7.41 -28.18
CA TYR A 114 -7.72 -6.86 -27.54
C TYR A 114 -7.43 -5.55 -26.81
N THR A 115 -8.41 -4.63 -26.84
CA THR A 115 -8.42 -3.41 -26.03
C THR A 115 -9.18 -3.61 -24.71
N PRO A 116 -8.94 -2.78 -23.69
CA PRO A 116 -9.67 -2.83 -22.42
C PRO A 116 -11.18 -2.61 -22.62
N LEU A 117 -11.57 -1.80 -23.61
CA LEU A 117 -12.97 -1.58 -23.95
C LEU A 117 -13.61 -2.83 -24.55
N TYR A 118 -12.91 -3.53 -25.45
CA TYR A 118 -13.37 -4.80 -26.01
C TYR A 118 -13.65 -5.83 -24.90
N CYS A 119 -12.73 -5.97 -23.93
CA CYS A 119 -12.96 -6.85 -22.77
C CYS A 119 -14.17 -6.43 -21.92
N ALA A 120 -14.51 -5.14 -21.89
CA ALA A 120 -15.65 -4.62 -21.14
C ALA A 120 -16.99 -4.93 -21.83
N LEU A 121 -17.01 -5.19 -23.14
CA LEU A 121 -18.22 -5.59 -23.88
C LEU A 121 -18.79 -6.92 -23.38
N TYR A 122 -17.91 -7.86 -23.04
CA TYR A 122 -18.25 -9.17 -22.48
C TYR A 122 -18.56 -9.14 -20.97
N ARG A 123 -18.71 -7.96 -20.38
CA ARG A 123 -19.05 -7.77 -18.97
C ARG A 123 -20.40 -7.05 -18.84
N PRO A 124 -21.16 -7.32 -17.78
CA PRO A 124 -22.47 -6.70 -17.57
C PRO A 124 -22.40 -5.21 -17.19
N ASP A 125 -21.22 -4.70 -16.79
CA ASP A 125 -21.07 -3.33 -16.29
C ASP A 125 -21.06 -2.26 -17.39
N ALA A 126 -22.26 -1.82 -17.77
CA ALA A 126 -22.46 -0.71 -18.69
C ALA A 126 -21.81 0.60 -18.21
N ARG A 127 -21.74 0.81 -16.89
CA ARG A 127 -21.14 2.02 -16.30
C ARG A 127 -19.62 2.06 -16.49
N LEU A 128 -18.95 0.91 -16.41
CA LEU A 128 -17.52 0.80 -16.67
C LEU A 128 -17.19 1.01 -18.15
N ARG A 129 -18.03 0.49 -19.04
CA ARG A 129 -17.94 0.76 -20.49
C ARG A 129 -18.06 2.24 -20.81
N GLU A 130 -19.04 2.92 -20.20
CA GLU A 130 -19.24 4.36 -20.42
C GLU A 130 -18.07 5.17 -19.89
N LEU A 131 -17.48 4.76 -18.76
CA LEU A 131 -16.27 5.38 -18.20
C LEU A 131 -15.10 5.31 -19.17
N LEU A 132 -14.83 4.13 -19.73
CA LEU A 132 -13.76 3.93 -20.71
C LEU A 132 -14.02 4.69 -22.01
N ARG A 133 -15.26 4.70 -22.49
CA ARG A 133 -15.65 5.47 -23.68
C ARG A 133 -15.50 6.97 -23.46
N SER A 134 -15.84 7.46 -22.27
CA SER A 134 -15.62 8.86 -21.88
C SER A 134 -14.15 9.26 -21.82
N ALA A 135 -13.27 8.28 -21.56
CA ALA A 135 -11.83 8.45 -21.60
C ALA A 135 -11.22 8.34 -23.01
N GLY A 136 -12.03 8.07 -24.03
CA GLY A 136 -11.59 7.96 -25.41
C GLY A 136 -11.15 6.56 -25.83
N ALA A 137 -11.50 5.51 -25.08
CA ALA A 137 -11.19 4.14 -25.47
C ALA A 137 -11.87 3.77 -26.80
N SER A 138 -11.11 3.14 -27.68
CA SER A 138 -11.53 2.66 -28.98
C SER A 138 -11.80 1.15 -28.96
N ASP A 139 -12.82 0.72 -29.71
CA ASP A 139 -13.17 -0.69 -29.89
C ASP A 139 -12.42 -1.25 -31.10
N LEU A 140 -11.09 -1.26 -31.01
CA LEU A 140 -10.23 -1.84 -32.04
C LEU A 140 -9.74 -3.19 -31.54
N HIS A 141 -9.96 -4.23 -32.33
CA HIS A 141 -9.30 -5.51 -32.23
C HIS A 141 -8.82 -5.87 -33.63
N ASP A 142 -7.55 -6.22 -33.77
CA ASP A 142 -7.03 -6.73 -35.03
C ASP A 142 -7.38 -8.23 -35.06
N GLU A 143 -8.14 -8.67 -36.06
CA GLU A 143 -8.40 -10.07 -36.37
C GLU A 143 -7.06 -10.70 -36.79
N GLU A 144 -6.25 -11.14 -35.83
CA GLU A 144 -5.17 -12.08 -36.14
C GLU A 144 -5.83 -13.47 -36.19
N GLU A 145 -5.92 -14.01 -37.42
CA GLU A 145 -6.39 -15.37 -37.68
C GLU A 145 -5.61 -16.34 -36.79
N GLU A 146 -6.34 -17.19 -36.05
CA GLU A 146 -5.75 -18.36 -35.42
C GLU A 146 -5.21 -19.21 -36.57
N ASP A 147 -3.89 -19.35 -36.68
CA ASP A 147 -3.28 -20.39 -37.50
C ASP A 147 -3.76 -21.73 -36.91
N ASP A 148 -4.81 -22.28 -37.51
CA ASP A 148 -5.28 -23.65 -37.33
C ASP A 148 -4.12 -24.59 -37.72
N ASP A 149 -3.29 -24.97 -36.75
CA ASP A 149 -2.40 -26.13 -36.87
C ASP A 149 -3.27 -27.41 -36.87
N ASP A 150 -4.02 -27.60 -37.97
CA ASP A 150 -4.61 -28.87 -38.40
C ASP A 150 -3.46 -29.81 -38.82
N ASP A 151 -2.74 -30.38 -37.84
CA ASP A 151 -1.99 -31.61 -38.08
C ASP A 151 -2.96 -32.80 -37.88
N GLU A 152 -3.75 -33.06 -38.92
CA GLU A 152 -4.26 -34.40 -39.23
C GLU A 152 -3.08 -35.40 -39.40
N GLU A 153 -3.41 -36.69 -39.32
CA GLU A 153 -2.59 -37.89 -39.62
C GLU A 153 -1.98 -38.60 -38.39
N GLU A 154 -2.24 -39.88 -38.10
CA GLU A 154 -3.03 -40.93 -38.75
C GLU A 154 -3.32 -42.03 -37.70
N GLU A 155 -4.55 -42.55 -37.70
CA GLU A 155 -4.86 -43.83 -37.04
C GLU A 155 -4.26 -44.98 -37.85
N GLU A 156 -3.16 -45.59 -37.39
CA GLU A 156 -2.80 -46.94 -37.85
C GLU A 156 -3.19 -47.98 -36.77
N GLN A 157 -4.44 -48.44 -36.88
CA GLN A 157 -4.82 -49.77 -36.44
C GLN A 157 -4.37 -50.78 -37.50
N GLU A 158 -3.27 -51.50 -37.26
CA GLU A 158 -3.13 -52.84 -37.83
C GLU A 158 -2.96 -53.86 -36.72
N LYS A 159 -4.09 -54.54 -36.45
CA LYS A 159 -4.08 -55.92 -35.99
C LYS A 159 -3.65 -56.77 -37.18
N GLU A 160 -2.54 -57.48 -37.05
CA GLU A 160 -2.43 -58.80 -37.66
C GLU A 160 -1.73 -59.75 -36.69
N SER A 161 -2.60 -60.46 -35.96
CA SER A 161 -2.36 -61.84 -35.58
C SER A 161 -2.26 -62.67 -36.87
N ASP A 162 -1.16 -63.39 -37.07
CA ASP A 162 -1.11 -64.80 -37.51
C ASP A 162 0.26 -65.14 -38.16
N GLU A 163 1.22 -65.63 -37.35
CA GLU A 163 1.91 -66.91 -37.56
C GLU A 163 2.84 -67.28 -36.39
#